data_AF-A0A4V3HCB5-F1
#
_entry.id   AF-A0A4V3HCB5-F1
#
_cell.length_a   1.000
_cell.length_b   1.000
_cell.length_c   1.000
_cell.angle_alpha   90.00
_cell.angle_beta   90.00
_cell.angle_gamma   90.00
#
_symmetry.space_group_name_H-M   'P 1'
#
loop_
_entity.id
_entity.type
_entity.pdbx_description
1 polymer ?
#
loop_
_entity_poly.entity_id
_entity_poly.type
_entity_poly.pdbx_seq_one_letter_code
_entity_poly.pdbx_strand_id
1 'polypeptide(L)'
;MKLAKVETREEAKRGRVLIWSCTAALACVIAWASWAELDQVTRANGQVIASSRNQIIQVADGGVLAELRVHEGSVVKKGELLARFDRTRAETSYLESTAKAAGLKATVARLQAEVFGGAPRFPPELQAYPDFRTNQLALFSKRQGAVQAEVGALDSAMKLIREELEMNLPLLETGDVSRAEVLKLRRQVVDIQAQITNRRNKYLQDSQTDLVKAQEDLAGVLQTVTQRKEQLGSTDIYAPTDGIVRNVRLTTLGGVAKPGEEILQIVPTDDDLIIEAKVKPADIAFIKPGLPTAVKLDAYDYGIYGRLRGTVSYISADTLSEDNKGNEQPYYRVQIKTSGRKLMGKNGEPILIQPGMTATVEINTGRKTVLRYLTKPITKTFSESMGER
;
A
#
# COMPACT_ATOMS: atom_id res chain seq x y z
N MET A 1 -25.35 37.08 95.37
CA MET A 1 -25.33 35.80 94.62
C MET A 1 -25.84 35.91 93.17
N LYS A 2 -25.52 36.98 92.43
CA LYS A 2 -25.83 37.13 90.99
C LYS A 2 -24.65 37.54 90.10
N LEU A 3 -23.49 37.92 90.67
CA LEU A 3 -22.34 38.43 89.91
C LEU A 3 -21.39 37.32 89.43
N ALA A 4 -21.14 36.27 90.22
CA ALA A 4 -20.23 35.17 89.86
C ALA A 4 -20.76 34.21 88.76
N LYS A 5 -22.05 34.33 88.37
CA LYS A 5 -22.66 33.48 87.34
C LYS A 5 -22.59 34.09 85.93
N VAL A 6 -22.09 35.33 85.80
CA VAL A 6 -22.00 36.06 84.53
C VAL A 6 -20.61 35.88 83.89
N GLU A 7 -19.53 35.93 84.67
CA GLU A 7 -18.15 35.73 84.16
C GLU A 7 -17.91 34.31 83.61
N THR A 8 -18.43 33.28 84.28
CA THR A 8 -18.36 31.89 83.80
C THR A 8 -19.09 31.65 82.47
N ARG A 9 -20.01 32.54 82.10
CA ARG A 9 -20.77 32.44 80.84
C ARG A 9 -20.03 33.10 79.66
N GLU A 10 -19.15 34.07 79.91
CA GLU A 10 -18.34 34.73 78.87
C GLU A 10 -17.11 33.91 78.49
N GLU A 11 -16.41 33.29 79.45
CA GLU A 11 -15.29 32.39 79.16
C GLU A 11 -15.76 31.12 78.43
N ALA A 12 -16.91 30.57 78.82
CA ALA A 12 -17.53 29.45 78.12
C ALA A 12 -18.00 29.83 76.69
N LYS A 13 -18.40 31.09 76.46
CA LYS A 13 -18.74 31.61 75.12
C LYS A 13 -17.50 31.78 74.26
N ARG A 14 -16.39 32.33 74.79
CA ARG A 14 -15.12 32.48 74.06
C ARG A 14 -14.50 31.13 73.73
N GLY A 15 -14.53 30.17 74.66
CA GLY A 15 -14.12 28.79 74.43
C GLY A 15 -14.98 28.10 73.35
N ARG A 16 -16.31 28.29 73.37
CA ARG A 16 -17.17 27.84 72.27
C ARG A 16 -16.79 28.49 70.95
N VAL A 17 -16.60 29.80 70.89
CA VAL A 17 -16.25 30.50 69.63
C VAL A 17 -14.93 29.99 69.05
N LEU A 18 -13.91 29.75 69.90
CA LEU A 18 -12.63 29.17 69.47
C LEU A 18 -12.79 27.74 68.95
N ILE A 19 -13.56 26.90 69.63
CA ILE A 19 -13.86 25.53 69.19
C ILE A 19 -14.61 25.56 67.85
N TRP A 20 -15.68 26.36 67.74
CA TRP A 20 -16.46 26.49 66.51
C TRP A 20 -15.64 27.08 65.36
N SER A 21 -14.73 28.04 65.61
CA SER A 21 -13.82 28.56 64.58
C SER A 21 -12.81 27.51 64.12
N CYS A 22 -12.28 26.69 65.05
CA CYS A 22 -11.33 25.63 64.72
C CYS A 22 -12.02 24.49 63.94
N THR A 23 -13.25 24.13 64.33
CA THR A 23 -14.08 23.15 63.62
C THR A 23 -14.48 23.66 62.24
N ALA A 24 -14.84 24.96 62.10
CA ALA A 24 -15.15 25.56 60.80
C ALA A 24 -13.92 25.63 59.89
N ALA A 25 -12.75 25.99 60.42
CA ALA A 25 -11.49 25.97 59.67
C ALA A 25 -11.13 24.55 59.20
N LEU A 26 -11.28 23.54 60.07
CA LEU A 26 -11.05 22.15 59.72
C LEU A 26 -12.04 21.67 58.65
N ALA A 27 -13.33 21.99 58.79
CA ALA A 27 -14.34 21.67 57.79
C ALA A 27 -14.05 22.36 56.44
N CYS A 28 -13.56 23.60 56.45
CA CYS A 28 -13.17 24.34 55.27
C CYS A 28 -11.94 23.70 54.58
N VAL A 29 -10.93 23.26 55.34
CA VAL A 29 -9.76 22.55 54.79
C VAL A 29 -10.17 21.19 54.24
N ILE A 30 -11.07 20.46 54.89
CA ILE A 30 -11.59 19.19 54.38
C ILE A 30 -12.39 19.41 53.10
N ALA A 31 -13.27 20.42 53.07
CA ALA A 31 -14.04 20.77 51.89
C ALA A 31 -13.11 21.17 50.72
N TRP A 32 -12.13 22.04 50.96
CA TRP A 32 -11.12 22.40 49.98
C TRP A 32 -10.31 21.20 49.51
N ALA A 33 -9.82 20.36 50.44
CA ALA A 33 -9.02 19.19 50.12
C ALA A 33 -9.83 18.11 49.37
N SER A 34 -11.15 18.10 49.53
CA SER A 34 -12.06 17.24 48.78
C SER A 34 -12.27 17.71 47.33
N TRP A 35 -12.12 19.01 47.06
CA TRP A 35 -12.27 19.59 45.72
C TRP A 35 -10.95 19.82 44.98
N ALA A 36 -9.85 20.04 45.69
CA ALA A 36 -8.55 20.30 45.10
C ALA A 36 -8.00 19.02 44.43
N GLU A 37 -7.85 19.06 43.11
CA GLU A 37 -7.27 17.97 42.30
C GLU A 37 -5.74 18.09 42.22
N LEU A 38 -5.05 16.98 42.43
CA LEU A 38 -3.62 16.80 42.20
C LEU A 38 -3.44 15.80 41.05
N ASP A 39 -2.57 16.15 40.10
CA ASP A 39 -2.18 15.25 39.03
C ASP A 39 -1.29 14.11 39.57
N GLN A 40 -1.63 12.88 39.21
CA GLN A 40 -0.82 11.71 39.49
C GLN A 40 0.05 11.41 38.27
N VAL A 41 1.37 11.48 38.46
CA VAL A 41 2.35 11.14 37.42
C VAL A 41 3.13 9.89 37.78
N THR A 42 3.21 8.97 36.83
CA THR A 42 4.10 7.80 36.90
C THR A 42 5.38 8.14 36.16
N ARG A 43 6.53 7.89 36.79
CA ARG A 43 7.85 8.13 36.19
C ARG A 43 8.43 6.83 35.69
N ALA A 44 8.98 6.86 34.48
CA ALA A 44 9.62 5.72 33.84
C ALA A 44 10.88 6.17 33.12
N ASN A 45 11.91 5.32 33.12
CA ASN A 45 13.11 5.56 32.34
C ASN A 45 12.84 5.07 30.92
N GLY A 46 13.25 5.83 29.92
CA GLY A 46 13.06 5.47 28.53
C GLY A 46 14.25 5.82 27.65
N GLN A 47 14.18 5.34 26.41
CA GLN A 47 15.19 5.56 25.39
C GLN A 47 14.51 5.97 24.08
N VAL A 48 15.14 6.91 23.37
CA VAL A 48 14.67 7.34 22.06
C VAL A 48 15.01 6.26 21.03
N ILE A 49 13.99 5.80 20.31
CA ILE A 49 14.11 4.85 19.21
C ILE A 49 13.49 5.46 17.94
N ALA A 50 13.99 5.07 16.78
CA ALA A 50 13.32 5.41 15.52
C ALA A 50 11.97 4.69 15.46
N SER A 51 10.91 5.37 14.99
CA SER A 51 9.61 4.71 14.82
C SER A 51 9.65 3.61 13.78
N SER A 52 10.39 3.81 12.69
CA SER A 52 10.37 2.87 11.59
C SER A 52 11.44 1.83 11.75
N ARG A 53 11.07 0.63 11.30
CA ARG A 53 11.97 -0.50 11.21
C ARG A 53 12.90 -0.28 10.03
N ASN A 54 14.11 -0.81 10.12
CA ASN A 54 15.03 -0.89 8.99
C ASN A 54 14.28 -1.52 7.79
N GLN A 55 14.30 -0.85 6.66
CA GLN A 55 13.74 -1.37 5.42
C GLN A 55 14.76 -2.32 4.80
N ILE A 56 14.39 -3.58 4.65
CA ILE A 56 15.25 -4.59 4.04
C ILE A 56 14.97 -4.58 2.54
N ILE A 57 16.02 -4.32 1.75
CA ILE A 57 15.94 -4.32 0.29
C ILE A 57 16.47 -5.65 -0.22
N GLN A 58 15.60 -6.38 -0.90
CA GLN A 58 15.88 -7.71 -1.43
C GLN A 58 15.71 -7.75 -2.95
N VAL A 59 16.38 -8.68 -3.60
CA VAL A 59 16.19 -8.94 -5.04
C VAL A 59 14.94 -9.82 -5.23
N ALA A 60 14.02 -9.43 -6.11
CA ALA A 60 12.85 -10.26 -6.41
C ALA A 60 13.22 -11.51 -7.24
N ASP A 61 13.85 -11.33 -8.40
CA ASP A 61 14.04 -12.39 -9.40
C ASP A 61 15.46 -12.99 -9.42
N GLY A 62 16.38 -12.47 -8.60
CA GLY A 62 17.81 -12.78 -8.66
C GLY A 62 18.49 -12.23 -9.92
N GLY A 63 19.82 -12.38 -10.01
CA GLY A 63 20.58 -11.93 -11.18
C GLY A 63 22.02 -11.55 -10.88
N VAL A 64 22.74 -11.10 -11.90
CA VAL A 64 24.12 -10.61 -11.78
C VAL A 64 24.08 -9.12 -11.47
N LEU A 65 24.73 -8.70 -10.38
CA LEU A 65 24.85 -7.28 -10.03
C LEU A 65 25.76 -6.58 -11.05
N ALA A 66 25.21 -5.67 -11.85
CA ALA A 66 25.97 -4.94 -12.87
C ALA A 66 26.54 -3.63 -12.33
N GLU A 67 25.77 -2.92 -11.49
CA GLU A 67 26.14 -1.62 -10.94
C GLU A 67 25.60 -1.49 -9.51
N LEU A 68 26.42 -0.96 -8.60
CA LEU A 68 26.02 -0.58 -7.24
C LEU A 68 26.41 0.87 -7.01
N ARG A 69 25.43 1.73 -6.75
CA ARG A 69 25.61 3.20 -6.65
C ARG A 69 25.75 3.71 -5.23
N VAL A 70 25.57 2.84 -4.25
CA VAL A 70 25.56 3.20 -2.84
C VAL A 70 26.53 2.33 -2.06
N HIS A 71 27.12 2.93 -1.02
CA HIS A 71 27.92 2.23 -0.02
C HIS A 71 27.29 2.39 1.36
N GLU A 72 27.77 1.62 2.33
CA GLU A 72 27.33 1.78 3.72
C GLU A 72 27.57 3.22 4.22
N GLY A 73 26.58 3.79 4.91
CA GLY A 73 26.58 5.18 5.34
C GLY A 73 26.10 6.20 4.29
N SER A 74 25.80 5.79 3.05
CA SER A 74 25.25 6.69 2.03
C SER A 74 23.87 7.21 2.42
N VAL A 75 23.62 8.50 2.23
CA VAL A 75 22.28 9.10 2.36
C VAL A 75 21.58 8.96 1.02
N VAL A 76 20.40 8.35 1.02
CA VAL A 76 19.60 8.09 -0.19
C VAL A 76 18.25 8.76 -0.08
N LYS A 77 17.72 9.19 -1.22
CA LYS A 77 16.36 9.73 -1.33
C LYS A 77 15.39 8.70 -1.88
N LYS A 78 14.10 8.84 -1.56
CA LYS A 78 13.05 8.01 -2.13
C LYS A 78 13.06 8.07 -3.66
N GLY A 79 13.08 6.91 -4.31
CA GLY A 79 13.16 6.76 -5.76
C GLY A 79 14.57 6.85 -6.33
N GLU A 80 15.60 7.01 -5.49
CA GLU A 80 16.99 6.98 -5.94
C GLU A 80 17.41 5.55 -6.33
N LEU A 81 18.14 5.42 -7.44
CA LEU A 81 18.66 4.14 -7.92
C LEU A 81 19.81 3.66 -7.03
N LEU A 82 19.63 2.52 -6.39
CA LEU A 82 20.60 1.93 -5.46
C LEU A 82 21.53 0.93 -6.14
N ALA A 83 20.93 0.02 -6.90
CA ALA A 83 21.63 -1.06 -7.57
C ALA A 83 20.92 -1.38 -8.90
N ARG A 84 21.69 -1.88 -9.86
CA ARG A 84 21.18 -2.37 -11.14
C ARG A 84 21.75 -3.76 -11.41
N PHE A 85 20.86 -4.70 -11.69
CA PHE A 85 21.18 -6.02 -12.17
C PHE A 85 21.29 -6.03 -13.70
N ASP A 86 21.95 -7.04 -14.26
CA ASP A 86 22.04 -7.22 -15.70
C ASP A 86 20.63 -7.31 -16.33
N ARG A 87 20.34 -6.33 -17.19
CA ARG A 87 19.03 -6.13 -17.82
C ARG A 87 18.91 -6.88 -19.14
N THR A 88 20.01 -7.30 -19.73
CA THR A 88 20.09 -7.77 -21.12
C THR A 88 19.08 -8.88 -21.40
N ARG A 89 18.98 -9.85 -20.50
CA ARG A 89 18.07 -10.99 -20.64
C ARG A 89 16.61 -10.58 -20.50
N ALA A 90 16.28 -9.81 -19.46
CA ALA A 90 14.91 -9.35 -19.20
C ALA A 90 14.41 -8.41 -20.31
N GLU A 91 15.29 -7.54 -20.80
CA GLU A 91 15.01 -6.62 -21.90
C GLU A 91 14.78 -7.37 -23.21
N THR A 92 15.64 -8.34 -23.55
CA THR A 92 15.47 -9.17 -24.74
C THR A 92 14.12 -9.92 -24.69
N SER A 93 13.77 -10.54 -23.57
CA SER A 93 12.49 -11.24 -23.40
C SER A 93 11.27 -10.30 -23.46
N TYR A 94 11.41 -9.08 -22.94
CA TYR A 94 10.37 -8.06 -23.08
C TYR A 94 10.20 -7.63 -24.54
N LEU A 95 11.28 -7.31 -25.24
CA LEU A 95 11.27 -6.92 -26.65
C LEU A 95 10.68 -8.02 -27.53
N GLU A 96 11.07 -9.28 -27.32
CA GLU A 96 10.48 -10.43 -28.03
C GLU A 96 8.96 -10.53 -27.83
N SER A 97 8.50 -10.41 -26.57
CA SER A 97 7.08 -10.49 -26.24
C SER A 97 6.29 -9.33 -26.86
N THR A 98 6.86 -8.11 -26.86
CA THR A 98 6.24 -6.93 -27.49
C THR A 98 6.17 -7.05 -29.01
N ALA A 99 7.20 -7.60 -29.66
CA ALA A 99 7.19 -7.87 -31.10
C ALA A 99 6.12 -8.89 -31.47
N LYS A 100 5.96 -9.96 -30.66
CA LYS A 100 4.89 -10.94 -30.83
C LYS A 100 3.50 -10.30 -30.67
N ALA A 101 3.32 -9.45 -29.65
CA ALA A 101 2.08 -8.71 -29.45
C ALA A 101 1.76 -7.80 -30.64
N ALA A 102 2.77 -7.12 -31.20
CA ALA A 102 2.62 -6.27 -32.37
C ALA A 102 2.14 -7.08 -33.59
N GLY A 103 2.75 -8.24 -33.87
CA GLY A 103 2.31 -9.13 -34.96
C GLY A 103 0.85 -9.59 -34.82
N LEU A 104 0.42 -9.92 -33.60
CA LEU A 104 -0.97 -10.28 -33.31
C LEU A 104 -1.92 -9.09 -33.44
N LYS A 105 -1.54 -7.89 -32.97
CA LYS A 105 -2.33 -6.66 -33.18
C LYS A 105 -2.54 -6.36 -34.66
N ALA A 106 -1.52 -6.56 -35.50
CA ALA A 106 -1.64 -6.39 -36.94
C ALA A 106 -2.61 -7.43 -37.55
N THR A 107 -2.55 -8.67 -37.08
CA THR A 107 -3.45 -9.76 -37.49
C THR A 107 -4.91 -9.45 -37.11
N VAL A 108 -5.14 -8.99 -35.88
CA VAL A 108 -6.47 -8.57 -35.40
C VAL A 108 -6.99 -7.40 -36.24
N ALA A 109 -6.17 -6.39 -36.53
CA ALA A 109 -6.58 -5.25 -37.36
C ALA A 109 -7.02 -5.68 -38.78
N ARG A 110 -6.31 -6.64 -39.39
CA ARG A 110 -6.73 -7.23 -40.67
C ARG A 110 -8.05 -7.97 -40.54
N LEU A 111 -8.16 -8.89 -39.59
CA LEU A 111 -9.34 -9.74 -39.44
C LEU A 111 -10.59 -8.94 -39.06
N GLN A 112 -10.45 -7.88 -38.27
CA GLN A 112 -11.54 -6.94 -38.00
C GLN A 112 -12.04 -6.27 -39.30
N ALA A 113 -11.15 -5.86 -40.20
CA ALA A 113 -11.55 -5.34 -41.50
C ALA A 113 -12.19 -6.40 -42.41
N GLU A 114 -11.77 -7.67 -42.33
CA GLU A 114 -12.41 -8.77 -43.06
C GLU A 114 -13.82 -9.09 -42.55
N VAL A 115 -14.05 -9.00 -41.24
CA VAL A 115 -15.35 -9.32 -40.61
C VAL A 115 -16.33 -8.14 -40.69
N PHE A 116 -15.88 -6.93 -40.35
CA PHE A 116 -16.74 -5.75 -40.28
C PHE A 116 -16.76 -4.92 -41.58
N GLY A 117 -15.85 -5.23 -42.51
CA GLY A 117 -15.65 -4.45 -43.73
C GLY A 117 -14.77 -3.21 -43.51
N GLY A 118 -14.31 -2.63 -44.62
CA GLY A 118 -13.47 -1.43 -44.64
C GLY A 118 -11.97 -1.74 -44.72
N ALA A 119 -11.15 -0.72 -44.47
CA ALA A 119 -9.70 -0.84 -44.49
C ALA A 119 -9.15 -1.22 -43.09
N PRO A 120 -8.11 -2.08 -43.01
CA PRO A 120 -7.45 -2.40 -41.74
C PRO A 120 -6.94 -1.13 -41.03
N ARG A 121 -7.37 -0.93 -39.78
CA ARG A 121 -6.93 0.19 -38.93
C ARG A 121 -5.86 -0.30 -37.96
N PHE A 122 -4.62 0.08 -38.19
CA PHE A 122 -3.48 -0.35 -37.37
C PHE A 122 -3.23 0.60 -36.19
N PRO A 123 -3.03 0.07 -34.96
CA PRO A 123 -2.59 0.86 -33.82
C PRO A 123 -1.25 1.61 -34.06
N PRO A 124 -1.01 2.76 -33.39
CA PRO A 124 0.21 3.56 -33.59
C PRO A 124 1.49 2.81 -33.18
N GLU A 125 1.41 1.88 -32.24
CA GLU A 125 2.53 1.04 -31.80
C GLU A 125 3.17 0.22 -32.95
N LEU A 126 2.42 -0.07 -34.02
CA LEU A 126 2.92 -0.77 -35.21
C LEU A 126 3.82 0.08 -36.10
N GLN A 127 3.98 1.38 -35.82
CA GLN A 127 4.94 2.22 -36.54
C GLN A 127 6.38 1.72 -36.39
N ALA A 128 6.71 1.12 -35.24
CA ALA A 128 8.00 0.50 -35.00
C ALA A 128 8.22 -0.83 -35.78
N TYR A 129 7.15 -1.42 -36.33
CA TYR A 129 7.18 -2.71 -37.02
C TYR A 129 6.47 -2.62 -38.39
N PRO A 130 7.04 -1.89 -39.37
CA PRO A 130 6.40 -1.64 -40.66
C PRO A 130 6.14 -2.92 -41.46
N ASP A 131 7.00 -3.94 -41.32
CA ASP A 131 6.89 -5.20 -42.06
C ASP A 131 5.59 -5.95 -41.74
N PHE A 132 5.16 -5.97 -40.48
CA PHE A 132 3.89 -6.59 -40.10
C PHE A 132 2.71 -5.90 -40.79
N ARG A 133 2.71 -4.57 -40.85
CA ARG A 133 1.65 -3.82 -41.51
C ARG A 133 1.60 -4.13 -43.01
N THR A 134 2.74 -4.08 -43.69
CA THR A 134 2.83 -4.33 -45.13
C THR A 134 2.40 -5.76 -45.47
N ASN A 135 2.87 -6.75 -44.71
CA ASN A 135 2.51 -8.15 -44.89
C ASN A 135 1.01 -8.40 -44.68
N GLN A 136 0.40 -7.80 -43.65
CA GLN A 136 -1.03 -7.94 -43.40
C GLN A 136 -1.90 -7.25 -44.45
N LEU A 137 -1.49 -6.08 -44.96
CA LEU A 137 -2.18 -5.40 -46.07
C LEU A 137 -2.10 -6.19 -47.38
N ALA A 138 -0.94 -6.76 -47.70
CA ALA A 138 -0.77 -7.62 -48.86
C ALA A 138 -1.62 -8.90 -48.75
N LEU A 139 -1.68 -9.50 -47.56
CA LEU A 139 -2.53 -10.68 -47.31
C LEU A 139 -4.03 -10.34 -47.42
N PHE A 140 -4.45 -9.21 -46.85
CA PHE A 140 -5.83 -8.73 -46.91
C PHE A 140 -6.32 -8.58 -48.36
N SER A 141 -5.58 -7.83 -49.17
CA SER A 141 -5.93 -7.59 -50.58
C SER A 141 -5.97 -8.89 -51.40
N LYS A 142 -5.04 -9.82 -51.16
CA LYS A 142 -5.04 -11.15 -51.81
C LYS A 142 -6.26 -11.98 -51.42
N ARG A 143 -6.62 -12.04 -50.14
CA ARG A 143 -7.80 -12.80 -49.67
C ARG A 143 -9.10 -12.21 -50.20
N GLN A 144 -9.24 -10.89 -50.13
CA GLN A 144 -10.42 -10.20 -50.64
C GLN A 144 -10.56 -10.40 -52.17
N GLY A 145 -9.46 -10.26 -52.92
CA GLY A 145 -9.43 -10.48 -54.36
C GLY A 145 -9.81 -11.92 -54.74
N ALA A 146 -9.32 -12.93 -54.00
CA ALA A 146 -9.65 -14.33 -54.26
C ALA A 146 -11.15 -14.63 -54.06
N VAL A 147 -11.74 -14.15 -52.96
CA VAL A 147 -13.17 -14.31 -52.70
C VAL A 147 -14.01 -13.57 -53.74
N GLN A 148 -13.61 -12.35 -54.10
CA GLN A 148 -14.31 -11.54 -55.10
C GLN A 148 -14.26 -12.19 -56.50
N ALA A 149 -13.13 -12.78 -56.88
CA ALA A 149 -12.97 -13.47 -58.15
C ALA A 149 -13.86 -14.72 -58.22
N GLU A 150 -13.92 -15.52 -57.15
CA GLU A 150 -14.73 -16.74 -57.10
C GLU A 150 -16.24 -16.41 -57.10
N VAL A 151 -16.66 -15.42 -56.32
CA VAL A 151 -18.03 -14.92 -56.32
C VAL A 151 -18.39 -14.32 -57.68
N GLY A 152 -17.48 -13.56 -58.31
CA GLY A 152 -17.69 -12.98 -59.63
C GLY A 152 -17.84 -14.02 -60.74
N ALA A 153 -17.11 -15.13 -60.65
CA ALA A 153 -17.27 -16.27 -61.58
C ALA A 153 -18.65 -16.94 -61.42
N LEU A 154 -19.10 -17.16 -60.19
CA LEU A 154 -20.43 -17.70 -59.89
C LEU A 154 -21.54 -16.73 -60.33
N ASP A 155 -21.40 -15.43 -60.08
CA ASP A 155 -22.35 -14.41 -60.53
C ASP A 155 -22.45 -14.37 -62.06
N SER A 156 -21.32 -14.52 -62.76
CA SER A 156 -21.30 -14.60 -64.24
C SER A 156 -22.02 -15.85 -64.75
N ALA A 157 -21.78 -17.02 -64.13
CA ALA A 157 -22.48 -18.25 -64.45
C ALA A 157 -23.99 -18.13 -64.20
N MET A 158 -24.38 -17.54 -63.07
CA MET A 158 -25.78 -17.28 -62.74
C MET A 158 -26.44 -16.35 -63.75
N LYS A 159 -25.72 -15.32 -64.22
CA LYS A 159 -26.21 -14.38 -65.22
C LYS A 159 -26.55 -15.09 -66.53
N LEU A 160 -25.67 -15.96 -67.02
CA LEU A 160 -25.91 -16.73 -68.25
C LEU A 160 -27.15 -17.63 -68.13
N ILE A 161 -27.32 -18.31 -67.00
CA ILE A 161 -28.49 -19.17 -66.75
C ILE A 161 -29.78 -18.34 -66.66
N ARG A 162 -29.71 -17.13 -66.07
CA ARG A 162 -30.85 -16.21 -66.04
C ARG A 162 -31.23 -15.71 -67.42
N GLU A 163 -30.25 -15.35 -68.25
CA GLU A 163 -30.48 -14.95 -69.64
C GLU A 163 -31.12 -16.12 -70.43
N GLU A 164 -30.64 -17.35 -70.25
CA GLU A 164 -31.25 -18.55 -70.86
C GLU A 164 -32.68 -18.81 -70.36
N LEU A 165 -32.94 -18.62 -69.07
CA LEU A 165 -34.28 -18.72 -68.50
C LEU A 165 -35.22 -17.65 -69.09
N GLU A 166 -34.77 -16.41 -69.19
CA GLU A 166 -35.55 -15.30 -69.77
C GLU A 166 -35.91 -15.53 -71.23
N MET A 167 -35.01 -16.13 -72.02
CA MET A 167 -35.30 -16.53 -73.40
C MET A 167 -36.31 -17.67 -73.50
N ASN A 168 -36.28 -18.63 -72.57
CA ASN A 168 -37.17 -19.80 -72.59
C ASN A 168 -38.58 -19.54 -72.00
N LEU A 169 -38.76 -18.47 -71.22
CA LEU A 169 -40.06 -18.11 -70.64
C LEU A 169 -41.16 -17.84 -71.68
N PRO A 170 -40.97 -16.98 -72.71
CA PRO A 170 -41.99 -16.76 -73.72
C PRO A 170 -42.25 -18.02 -74.57
N LEU A 171 -41.22 -18.84 -74.79
CA LEU A 171 -41.34 -20.07 -75.56
C LEU A 171 -42.14 -21.16 -74.84
N LEU A 172 -42.24 -21.09 -73.51
CA LEU A 172 -43.16 -21.92 -72.73
C LEU A 172 -44.62 -21.52 -72.95
N GLU A 173 -44.90 -20.23 -73.13
CA GLU A 173 -46.26 -19.73 -73.39
C GLU A 173 -46.76 -20.14 -74.77
N THR A 174 -45.86 -20.18 -75.77
CA THR A 174 -46.16 -20.68 -77.12
C THR A 174 -46.19 -22.20 -77.22
N GLY A 175 -45.68 -22.92 -76.21
CA GLY A 175 -45.64 -24.38 -76.13
C GLY A 175 -44.42 -25.03 -76.79
N ASP A 176 -43.45 -24.23 -77.26
CA ASP A 176 -42.23 -24.68 -77.94
C ASP A 176 -41.19 -25.29 -76.98
N VAL A 177 -41.33 -25.04 -75.66
CA VAL A 177 -40.43 -25.57 -74.62
C VAL A 177 -41.22 -26.22 -73.49
N SER A 178 -40.69 -27.32 -72.96
CA SER A 178 -41.32 -28.02 -71.84
C SER A 178 -41.17 -27.25 -70.52
N ARG A 179 -42.23 -27.25 -69.70
CA ARG A 179 -42.22 -26.73 -68.32
C ARG A 179 -41.11 -27.36 -67.45
N ALA A 180 -40.70 -28.59 -67.77
CA ALA A 180 -39.62 -29.27 -67.06
C ALA A 180 -38.25 -28.57 -67.26
N GLU A 181 -37.98 -28.02 -68.45
CA GLU A 181 -36.72 -27.34 -68.75
C GLU A 181 -36.64 -25.99 -68.02
N VAL A 182 -37.73 -25.21 -68.03
CA VAL A 182 -37.83 -23.96 -67.26
C VAL A 182 -37.65 -24.21 -65.76
N LEU A 183 -38.22 -25.30 -65.23
CA LEU A 183 -38.05 -25.67 -63.82
C LEU A 183 -36.60 -26.08 -63.50
N LYS A 184 -35.91 -26.75 -64.43
CA LYS A 184 -34.50 -27.11 -64.31
C LYS A 184 -33.60 -25.88 -64.28
N LEU A 185 -33.80 -24.93 -65.20
CA LEU A 185 -33.06 -23.65 -65.21
C LEU A 185 -33.28 -22.84 -63.92
N ARG A 186 -34.53 -22.73 -63.44
CA ARG A 186 -34.83 -22.08 -62.15
C ARG A 186 -34.10 -22.73 -60.98
N ARG A 187 -34.05 -24.07 -60.95
CA ARG A 187 -33.31 -24.81 -59.92
C ARG A 187 -31.81 -24.48 -59.97
N GLN A 188 -31.22 -24.46 -61.17
CA GLN A 188 -29.81 -24.10 -61.33
C GLN A 188 -29.52 -22.67 -60.84
N VAL A 189 -30.40 -21.69 -61.10
CA VAL A 189 -30.25 -20.33 -60.55
C VAL A 189 -30.25 -20.36 -59.01
N VAL A 190 -31.17 -21.11 -58.39
CA VAL A 190 -31.23 -21.26 -56.93
C VAL A 190 -29.98 -21.96 -56.39
N ASP A 191 -29.49 -23.00 -57.07
CA ASP A 191 -28.30 -23.74 -56.67
C ASP A 191 -27.05 -22.84 -56.70
N ILE A 192 -26.84 -22.07 -57.77
CA ILE A 192 -25.71 -21.11 -57.84
C ILE A 192 -25.86 -19.99 -56.81
N GLN A 193 -27.07 -19.47 -56.60
CA GLN A 193 -27.33 -18.46 -55.56
C GLN A 193 -27.00 -19.00 -54.16
N ALA A 194 -27.32 -20.27 -53.88
CA ALA A 194 -26.96 -20.94 -52.66
C ALA A 194 -25.43 -21.11 -52.55
N GLN A 195 -24.73 -21.46 -53.63
CA GLN A 195 -23.27 -21.54 -53.66
C GLN A 195 -22.59 -20.19 -53.34
N ILE A 196 -23.07 -19.08 -53.93
CA ILE A 196 -22.57 -17.73 -53.64
C ILE A 196 -22.76 -17.39 -52.16
N THR A 197 -23.95 -17.65 -51.64
CA THR A 197 -24.29 -17.38 -50.24
C THR A 197 -23.43 -18.22 -49.30
N ASN A 198 -23.29 -19.52 -49.57
CA ASN A 198 -22.44 -20.43 -48.81
C ASN A 198 -20.98 -20.00 -48.86
N ARG A 199 -20.47 -19.54 -50.02
CA ARG A 199 -19.08 -19.08 -50.14
C ARG A 199 -18.82 -17.83 -49.31
N ARG A 200 -19.73 -16.84 -49.36
CA ARG A 200 -19.65 -15.62 -48.56
C ARG A 200 -19.76 -15.91 -47.06
N ASN A 201 -20.74 -16.72 -46.66
CA ASN A 201 -20.93 -17.10 -45.26
C ASN A 201 -19.74 -17.89 -44.72
N LYS A 202 -19.18 -18.80 -45.52
CA LYS A 202 -18.00 -19.58 -45.13
C LYS A 202 -16.80 -18.68 -44.89
N TYR A 203 -16.53 -17.74 -45.80
CA TYR A 203 -15.46 -16.75 -45.62
C TYR A 203 -15.65 -15.92 -44.34
N LEU A 204 -16.86 -15.42 -44.08
CA LEU A 204 -17.15 -14.64 -42.87
C LEU A 204 -17.01 -15.49 -41.60
N GLN A 205 -17.51 -16.73 -41.60
CA GLN A 205 -17.40 -17.66 -40.48
C GLN A 205 -15.93 -17.99 -40.17
N ASP A 206 -15.13 -18.25 -41.20
CA ASP A 206 -13.72 -18.55 -41.05
C ASP A 206 -12.96 -17.32 -40.50
N SER A 207 -13.20 -16.12 -41.06
CA SER A 207 -12.57 -14.88 -40.57
C SER A 207 -13.02 -14.50 -39.15
N GLN A 208 -14.26 -14.79 -38.74
CA GLN A 208 -14.72 -14.61 -37.36
C GLN A 208 -14.02 -15.58 -36.41
N THR A 209 -13.90 -16.84 -36.80
CA THR A 209 -13.20 -17.86 -36.01
C THR A 209 -11.72 -17.49 -35.82
N ASP A 210 -11.07 -17.06 -36.90
CA ASP A 210 -9.68 -16.58 -36.87
C ASP A 210 -9.55 -15.32 -36.00
N LEU A 211 -10.52 -14.40 -36.05
CA LEU A 211 -10.51 -13.17 -35.24
C LEU A 211 -10.57 -13.49 -33.75
N VAL A 212 -11.49 -14.36 -33.33
CA VAL A 212 -11.63 -14.76 -31.93
C VAL A 212 -10.33 -15.40 -31.41
N LYS A 213 -9.74 -16.32 -32.19
CA LYS A 213 -8.46 -16.95 -31.83
C LYS A 213 -7.33 -15.93 -31.74
N ALA A 214 -7.20 -15.03 -32.72
CA ALA A 214 -6.16 -14.00 -32.70
C ALA A 214 -6.33 -13.01 -31.53
N GLN A 215 -7.57 -12.74 -31.11
CA GLN A 215 -7.86 -11.90 -29.94
C GLN A 215 -7.51 -12.62 -28.62
N GLU A 216 -7.81 -13.91 -28.52
CA GLU A 216 -7.43 -14.75 -27.37
C GLU A 216 -5.90 -14.84 -27.24
N ASP A 217 -5.20 -15.15 -28.34
CA ASP A 217 -3.74 -15.18 -28.38
C ASP A 217 -3.14 -13.82 -28.01
N LEU A 218 -3.72 -12.73 -28.53
CA LEU A 218 -3.27 -11.38 -28.21
C LEU A 218 -3.44 -11.09 -26.72
N ALA A 219 -4.58 -11.44 -26.13
CA ALA A 219 -4.82 -11.25 -24.71
C ALA A 219 -3.80 -12.02 -23.86
N GLY A 220 -3.51 -13.27 -24.21
CA GLY A 220 -2.48 -14.08 -23.54
C GLY A 220 -1.07 -13.49 -23.65
N VAL A 221 -0.69 -13.01 -24.84
CA VAL A 221 0.63 -12.39 -25.05
C VAL A 221 0.73 -11.04 -24.34
N LEU A 222 -0.34 -10.24 -24.26
CA LEU A 222 -0.33 -8.98 -23.51
C LEU A 222 -0.10 -9.18 -22.00
N GLN A 223 -0.65 -10.26 -21.42
CA GLN A 223 -0.32 -10.64 -20.04
C GLN A 223 1.15 -10.98 -19.90
N THR A 224 1.70 -11.73 -20.86
CA THR A 224 3.14 -12.05 -20.89
C THR A 224 3.99 -10.78 -21.01
N VAL A 225 3.61 -9.83 -21.87
CA VAL A 225 4.32 -8.54 -22.01
C VAL A 225 4.34 -7.77 -20.69
N THR A 226 3.21 -7.72 -19.99
CA THR A 226 3.11 -7.05 -18.67
C THR A 226 4.05 -7.71 -17.66
N GLN A 227 4.03 -9.04 -17.58
CA GLN A 227 4.92 -9.81 -16.72
C GLN A 227 6.41 -9.56 -17.06
N ARG A 228 6.79 -9.58 -18.34
CA ARG A 228 8.18 -9.31 -18.77
C ARG A 228 8.61 -7.88 -18.50
N LYS A 229 7.68 -6.92 -18.59
CA LYS A 229 7.93 -5.52 -18.26
C LYS A 229 8.20 -5.34 -16.78
N GLU A 230 7.42 -6.01 -15.92
CA GLU A 230 7.66 -6.02 -14.47
C GLU A 230 9.00 -6.64 -14.13
N GLN A 231 9.31 -7.81 -14.73
CA GLN A 231 10.61 -8.46 -14.56
C GLN A 231 11.78 -7.56 -14.99
N LEU A 232 11.63 -6.83 -16.10
CA LEU A 232 12.61 -5.82 -16.53
C LEU A 232 12.70 -4.65 -15.54
N GLY A 233 11.58 -4.20 -14.97
CA GLY A 233 11.55 -3.16 -13.95
C GLY A 233 12.26 -3.59 -12.66
N SER A 234 12.11 -4.85 -12.25
CA SER A 234 12.74 -5.44 -11.06
C SER A 234 14.27 -5.54 -11.14
N THR A 235 14.87 -5.31 -12.31
CA THR A 235 16.34 -5.26 -12.46
C THR A 235 16.96 -3.99 -11.90
N ASP A 236 16.19 -2.89 -11.84
CA ASP A 236 16.61 -1.63 -11.23
C ASP A 236 16.03 -1.55 -9.82
N ILE A 237 16.88 -1.48 -8.80
CA ILE A 237 16.47 -1.41 -7.40
C ILE A 237 16.52 0.04 -6.91
N TYR A 238 15.37 0.54 -6.49
CA TYR A 238 15.20 1.92 -6.02
C TYR A 238 14.95 1.98 -4.51
N ALA A 239 15.31 3.11 -3.88
CA ALA A 239 15.00 3.37 -2.49
C ALA A 239 13.49 3.61 -2.26
N PRO A 240 12.83 2.87 -1.36
CA PRO A 240 11.41 3.08 -1.06
C PRO A 240 11.14 4.32 -0.19
N THR A 241 12.15 4.79 0.54
CA THR A 241 12.08 5.93 1.48
C THR A 241 13.42 6.65 1.54
N ASP A 242 13.40 7.91 1.98
CA ASP A 242 14.60 8.65 2.35
C ASP A 242 15.25 8.02 3.59
N GLY A 243 16.57 7.85 3.58
CA GLY A 243 17.26 7.18 4.66
C GLY A 243 18.76 7.06 4.49
N ILE A 244 19.39 6.36 5.43
CA ILE A 244 20.82 6.03 5.39
C ILE A 244 20.96 4.53 5.15
N VAL A 245 21.83 4.18 4.19
CA VAL A 245 22.14 2.79 3.85
C VAL A 245 22.98 2.15 4.95
N ARG A 246 22.57 0.95 5.39
CA ARG A 246 23.22 0.15 6.43
C ARG A 246 23.34 -1.30 5.96
N ASN A 247 24.39 -2.02 6.38
CA ASN A 247 24.56 -3.45 6.13
C ASN A 247 24.44 -3.82 4.64
N VAL A 248 25.32 -3.29 3.78
CA VAL A 248 25.38 -3.71 2.37
C VAL A 248 26.02 -5.10 2.29
N ARG A 249 25.24 -6.12 1.98
CA ARG A 249 25.70 -7.52 1.91
C ARG A 249 26.32 -7.87 0.57
N LEU A 250 25.79 -7.30 -0.51
CA LEU A 250 26.27 -7.54 -1.86
C LEU A 250 27.11 -6.35 -2.33
N THR A 251 28.43 -6.52 -2.32
CA THR A 251 29.40 -5.46 -2.67
C THR A 251 30.19 -5.75 -3.94
N THR A 252 30.20 -7.01 -4.40
CA THR A 252 31.00 -7.44 -5.55
C THR A 252 30.23 -7.25 -6.86
N LEU A 253 30.72 -6.37 -7.73
CA LEU A 253 30.24 -6.24 -9.10
C LEU A 253 30.48 -7.56 -9.86
N GLY A 254 29.50 -8.01 -10.62
CA GLY A 254 29.50 -9.34 -11.24
C GLY A 254 29.11 -10.48 -10.29
N GLY A 255 28.87 -10.19 -9.01
CA GLY A 255 28.32 -11.16 -8.06
C GLY A 255 26.90 -11.59 -8.44
N VAL A 256 26.56 -12.84 -8.15
CA VAL A 256 25.23 -13.41 -8.44
C VAL A 256 24.39 -13.39 -7.17
N ALA A 257 23.23 -12.73 -7.22
CA ALA A 257 22.25 -12.72 -6.16
C ALA A 257 21.13 -13.73 -6.43
N LYS A 258 20.68 -14.41 -5.38
CA LYS A 258 19.53 -15.31 -5.42
C LYS A 258 18.22 -14.51 -5.27
N PRO A 259 17.09 -15.05 -5.75
CA PRO A 259 15.76 -14.53 -5.42
C PRO A 259 15.56 -14.46 -3.90
N GLY A 260 15.08 -13.32 -3.40
CA GLY A 260 14.87 -13.04 -1.98
C GLY A 260 16.14 -12.70 -1.19
N GLU A 261 17.31 -12.67 -1.82
CA GLU A 261 18.56 -12.33 -1.13
C GLU A 261 18.58 -10.84 -0.73
N GLU A 262 18.98 -10.59 0.52
CA GLU A 262 19.14 -9.23 1.06
C GLU A 262 20.35 -8.54 0.44
N ILE A 263 20.11 -7.40 -0.21
CA ILE A 263 21.18 -6.58 -0.80
C ILE A 263 21.72 -5.60 0.25
N LEU A 264 20.83 -4.83 0.86
CA LEU A 264 21.13 -3.78 1.81
C LEU A 264 19.93 -3.44 2.69
N GLN A 265 20.15 -2.68 3.75
CA GLN A 265 19.09 -2.13 4.60
C GLN A 265 19.11 -0.61 4.53
N ILE A 266 17.93 0.02 4.63
CA ILE A 266 17.80 1.48 4.71
C ILE A 266 17.17 1.81 6.05
N VAL A 267 17.85 2.65 6.82
CA VAL A 267 17.32 3.23 8.06
C VAL A 267 16.66 4.56 7.69
N PRO A 268 15.33 4.70 7.81
CA PRO A 268 14.67 5.92 7.36
C PRO A 268 15.11 7.13 8.20
N THR A 269 15.32 8.27 7.55
CA THR A 269 15.78 9.50 8.22
C THR A 269 14.66 10.41 8.66
N ASP A 270 13.43 10.22 8.15
CA ASP A 270 12.25 11.09 8.36
C ASP A 270 11.28 10.60 9.44
N ASP A 271 11.69 9.59 10.21
CA ASP A 271 10.82 8.96 11.19
C ASP A 271 10.47 9.86 12.37
N ASP A 272 9.21 9.76 12.80
CA ASP A 272 8.77 10.24 14.10
C ASP A 272 9.61 9.52 15.17
N LEU A 273 10.19 10.26 16.11
CA LEU A 273 10.90 9.64 17.22
C LEU A 273 9.89 9.14 18.25
N ILE A 274 10.00 7.86 18.59
CA ILE A 274 9.21 7.22 19.64
C ILE A 274 10.14 7.01 20.83
N ILE A 275 9.62 7.20 22.03
CA ILE A 275 10.37 6.91 23.25
C ILE A 275 9.84 5.61 23.82
N GLU A 276 10.74 4.66 24.00
CA GLU A 276 10.47 3.39 24.64
C GLU A 276 10.75 3.55 26.14
N ALA A 277 9.70 3.60 26.95
CA ALA A 277 9.78 3.71 28.41
C ALA A 277 9.59 2.35 29.09
N LYS A 278 10.45 2.04 30.05
CA LYS A 278 10.39 0.87 30.92
C LYS A 278 9.59 1.22 32.18
N VAL A 279 8.37 0.69 32.26
CA VAL A 279 7.45 0.92 33.38
C VAL A 279 7.44 -0.28 34.32
N LYS A 280 7.42 -0.04 35.64
CA LYS A 280 7.33 -1.11 36.64
C LYS A 280 5.94 -1.76 36.64
N PRO A 281 5.82 -3.08 36.87
CA PRO A 281 4.53 -3.76 36.98
C PRO A 281 3.58 -3.16 38.03
N ALA A 282 4.10 -2.54 39.09
CA ALA A 282 3.28 -1.87 40.11
C ALA A 282 2.48 -0.67 39.56
N ASP A 283 2.95 -0.03 38.50
CA ASP A 283 2.38 1.20 37.97
C ASP A 283 1.58 1.01 36.66
N ILE A 284 1.64 -0.19 36.05
CA ILE A 284 1.03 -0.47 34.74
C ILE A 284 -0.49 -0.39 34.76
N ALA A 285 -1.12 -0.75 35.88
CA ALA A 285 -2.58 -0.82 36.03
C ALA A 285 -3.29 0.52 35.76
N PHE A 286 -2.57 1.65 35.84
CA PHE A 286 -3.11 2.99 35.65
C PHE A 286 -2.74 3.62 34.30
N ILE A 287 -1.95 2.93 33.46
CA ILE A 287 -1.51 3.45 32.17
C ILE A 287 -2.40 2.89 31.08
N LYS A 288 -2.91 3.78 30.22
CA LYS A 288 -3.73 3.44 29.05
C LYS A 288 -3.18 4.15 27.81
N PRO A 289 -3.35 3.55 26.61
CA PRO A 289 -3.06 4.25 25.36
C PRO A 289 -3.85 5.57 25.27
N GLY A 290 -3.22 6.61 24.73
CA GLY A 290 -3.79 7.96 24.59
C GLY A 290 -3.54 8.91 25.76
N LEU A 291 -2.97 8.45 26.88
CA LEU A 291 -2.65 9.34 28.00
C LEU A 291 -1.57 10.36 27.60
N PRO A 292 -1.70 11.64 28.03
CA PRO A 292 -0.69 12.65 27.78
C PRO A 292 0.56 12.38 28.63
N THR A 293 1.73 12.54 28.02
CA THR A 293 3.02 12.31 28.64
C THR A 293 3.94 13.51 28.44
N ALA A 294 4.80 13.73 29.43
CA ALA A 294 5.87 14.70 29.36
C ALA A 294 7.20 13.96 29.40
N VAL A 295 8.03 14.19 28.40
CA VAL A 295 9.33 13.54 28.23
C VAL A 295 10.42 14.57 28.51
N LYS A 296 11.37 14.20 29.37
CA LYS A 296 12.57 14.97 29.67
C LYS A 296 13.75 14.21 29.08
N LEU A 297 14.48 14.81 28.14
CA LEU A 297 15.68 14.20 27.58
C LEU A 297 16.83 14.40 28.57
N ASP A 298 17.53 13.34 28.97
CA ASP A 298 18.57 13.45 30.00
C ASP A 298 19.82 14.17 29.48
N ALA A 299 20.04 14.14 28.16
CA ALA A 299 21.13 14.84 27.49
C ALA A 299 20.98 16.37 27.46
N TYR A 300 19.80 16.90 27.82
CA TYR A 300 19.49 18.34 27.78
C TYR A 300 18.88 18.81 29.10
N ASP A 301 19.26 20.01 29.55
CA ASP A 301 18.68 20.60 30.76
C ASP A 301 17.18 20.95 30.56
N TYR A 302 16.30 20.18 31.19
CA TYR A 302 14.85 20.34 31.09
C TYR A 302 14.32 21.66 31.69
N GLY A 303 15.09 22.33 32.56
CA GLY A 303 14.75 23.66 33.08
C GLY A 303 14.95 24.77 32.05
N ILE A 304 15.88 24.58 31.12
CA ILE A 304 16.21 25.53 30.05
C ILE A 304 15.42 25.22 28.78
N TYR A 305 15.36 23.95 28.38
CA TYR A 305 14.83 23.49 27.09
C TYR A 305 13.39 22.95 27.16
N GLY A 306 12.83 22.83 28.35
CA GLY A 306 11.46 22.37 28.54
C GLY A 306 11.28 20.85 28.41
N ARG A 307 10.04 20.42 28.20
CA ARG A 307 9.65 19.00 28.13
C ARG A 307 9.00 18.72 26.78
N LEU A 308 9.34 17.59 26.17
CA LEU A 308 8.67 17.06 25.00
C LEU A 308 7.28 16.58 25.37
N ARG A 309 6.26 17.03 24.65
CA ARG A 309 4.90 16.51 24.82
C ARG A 309 4.72 15.29 23.94
N GLY A 310 4.12 14.25 24.50
CA GLY A 310 3.79 13.03 23.79
C GLY A 310 2.50 12.40 24.28
N THR A 311 2.13 11.31 23.64
CA THR A 311 1.00 10.47 24.04
C THR A 311 1.42 9.01 24.05
N VAL A 312 0.91 8.24 25.01
CA VAL A 312 1.14 6.79 25.03
C VAL A 312 0.52 6.17 23.78
N SER A 313 1.33 5.55 22.92
CA SER A 313 0.86 4.92 21.69
C SER A 313 0.64 3.42 21.87
N TYR A 314 1.52 2.74 22.60
CA TYR A 314 1.50 1.29 22.73
C TYR A 314 2.03 0.85 24.10
N ILE A 315 1.53 -0.28 24.61
CA ILE A 315 1.92 -0.91 25.87
C ILE A 315 2.10 -2.41 25.60
N SER A 316 3.20 -3.03 26.05
CA SER A 316 3.41 -4.47 25.91
C SER A 316 2.35 -5.28 26.66
N ALA A 317 1.94 -6.41 26.09
CA ALA A 317 0.99 -7.31 26.72
C ALA A 317 1.63 -8.14 27.85
N ASP A 318 2.96 -8.25 27.85
CA ASP A 318 3.77 -9.05 28.76
C ASP A 318 4.89 -8.22 29.40
N THR A 319 5.40 -8.73 30.53
CA THR A 319 6.60 -8.22 31.19
C THR A 319 7.86 -8.75 30.51
N LEU A 320 8.78 -7.85 30.22
CA LEU A 320 10.14 -8.17 29.76
C LEU A 320 11.10 -8.04 30.94
N SER A 321 12.16 -8.85 30.95
CA SER A 321 13.25 -8.76 31.92
C SER A 321 14.54 -8.43 31.19
N GLU A 322 15.37 -7.56 31.76
CA GLU A 322 16.71 -7.28 31.23
C GLU A 322 17.71 -8.07 32.07
N ASP A 323 18.39 -9.04 31.44
CA ASP A 323 19.41 -9.85 32.10
C ASP A 323 20.69 -9.00 32.28
N ASN A 324 20.76 -8.32 33.41
CA ASN A 324 21.95 -7.59 33.85
C ASN A 324 22.44 -8.23 35.14
N LYS A 325 23.37 -9.19 35.00
CA LYS A 325 24.22 -9.72 36.09
C LYS A 325 23.46 -9.99 37.40
N GLY A 326 22.37 -10.76 37.32
CA GLY A 326 21.69 -11.33 38.50
C GLY A 326 20.62 -10.46 39.18
N ASN A 327 20.19 -9.34 38.60
CA ASN A 327 19.05 -8.56 39.10
C ASN A 327 17.99 -8.37 38.01
N GLU A 328 17.17 -9.39 37.79
CA GLU A 328 16.06 -9.35 36.84
C GLU A 328 14.92 -8.49 37.40
N GLN A 329 14.82 -7.25 36.93
CA GLN A 329 13.67 -6.40 37.22
C GLN A 329 12.67 -6.49 36.07
N PRO A 330 11.49 -7.12 36.27
CA PRO A 330 10.47 -7.16 35.23
C PRO A 330 9.93 -5.76 34.96
N TYR A 331 9.75 -5.42 33.69
CA TYR A 331 9.17 -4.15 33.24
C TYR A 331 8.20 -4.36 32.09
N TYR A 332 7.22 -3.47 31.99
CA TYR A 332 6.38 -3.33 30.79
C TYR A 332 7.01 -2.28 29.89
N ARG A 333 7.00 -2.57 28.58
CA ARG A 333 7.46 -1.63 27.57
C ARG A 333 6.29 -0.74 27.15
N VAL A 334 6.43 0.56 27.33
CA VAL A 334 5.45 1.57 26.92
C VAL A 334 6.08 2.47 25.88
N GLN A 335 5.47 2.57 24.71
CA GLN A 335 5.91 3.45 23.64
C GLN A 335 5.14 4.78 23.70
N ILE A 336 5.87 5.88 23.60
CA ILE A 336 5.35 7.23 23.59
C ILE A 336 5.65 7.87 22.24
N LYS A 337 4.59 8.27 21.53
CA LYS A 337 4.73 9.07 20.31
C LYS A 337 4.91 10.54 20.68
N THR A 338 5.99 11.16 20.23
CA THR A 338 6.27 12.59 20.46
C THR A 338 5.61 13.45 19.39
N SER A 339 5.15 14.65 19.76
CA SER A 339 4.65 15.64 18.81
C SER A 339 5.81 16.45 18.21
N GLY A 340 6.62 15.81 17.36
CA GLY A 340 7.67 16.45 16.55
C GLY A 340 9.12 16.24 17.04
N ARG A 341 10.07 16.39 16.10
CA ARG A 341 11.52 16.18 16.31
C ARG A 341 12.29 17.40 16.83
N LYS A 342 11.67 18.59 16.79
CA LYS A 342 12.35 19.86 17.10
C LYS A 342 11.87 20.37 18.45
N LEU A 343 12.71 20.25 19.47
CA LEU A 343 12.63 21.11 20.63
C LEU A 343 13.26 22.46 20.24
N MET A 344 12.51 23.54 20.42
CA MET A 344 13.05 24.89 20.29
C MET A 344 13.55 25.32 21.67
N GLY A 345 14.85 25.60 21.78
CA GLY A 345 15.36 26.25 22.99
C GLY A 345 14.80 27.67 23.14
N LYS A 346 14.95 28.26 24.33
CA LYS A 346 14.56 29.67 24.58
C LYS A 346 15.19 30.68 23.60
N ASN A 347 16.28 30.29 22.92
CA ASN A 347 17.02 31.11 21.96
C ASN A 347 16.70 30.77 20.48
N GLY A 348 15.73 29.88 20.21
CA GLY A 348 15.37 29.49 18.84
C GLY A 348 16.29 28.46 18.17
N GLU A 349 17.32 27.96 18.86
CA GLU A 349 18.16 26.88 18.33
C GLU A 349 17.41 25.54 18.32
N PRO A 350 17.37 24.82 17.18
CA PRO A 350 16.73 23.51 17.09
C PRO A 350 17.62 22.43 17.69
N ILE A 351 17.10 21.70 18.67
CA ILE A 351 17.79 20.53 19.22
C ILE A 351 17.60 19.32 18.31
N LEU A 352 18.70 18.66 17.94
CA LEU A 352 18.68 17.42 17.18
C LEU A 352 18.65 16.22 18.11
N ILE A 353 17.50 15.54 18.18
CA ILE A 353 17.34 14.32 18.97
C ILE A 353 17.83 13.12 18.13
N GLN A 354 18.75 12.32 18.67
CA GLN A 354 19.27 11.13 18.01
C GLN A 354 18.71 9.85 18.65
N PRO A 355 18.46 8.78 17.86
CA PRO A 355 18.17 7.46 18.42
C PRO A 355 19.28 7.02 19.39
N GLY A 356 18.90 6.41 20.50
CA GLY A 356 19.80 5.94 21.54
C GLY A 356 19.89 6.86 22.77
N MET A 357 19.47 8.11 22.68
CA MET A 357 19.41 9.03 23.84
C MET A 357 18.48 8.50 24.94
N THR A 358 18.84 8.69 26.20
CA THR A 358 17.98 8.36 27.35
C THR A 358 17.06 9.52 27.70
N ALA A 359 15.89 9.18 28.23
CA ALA A 359 14.87 10.14 28.61
C ALA A 359 14.09 9.67 29.83
N THR A 360 13.72 10.59 30.71
CA THR A 360 12.76 10.34 31.78
C THR A 360 11.35 10.70 31.32
N VAL A 361 10.44 9.74 31.35
CA VAL A 361 9.05 9.91 30.91
C VAL A 361 8.13 10.03 32.12
N GLU A 362 7.33 11.09 32.14
CA GLU A 362 6.27 11.33 33.12
C GLU A 362 4.91 11.12 32.44
N ILE A 363 4.21 10.05 32.82
CA ILE A 363 2.90 9.68 32.27
C ILE A 363 1.81 10.16 33.24
N ASN A 364 0.86 10.95 32.77
CA ASN A 364 -0.27 11.39 33.62
C ASN A 364 -1.29 10.25 33.73
N THR A 365 -1.30 9.56 34.87
CA THR A 365 -2.13 8.36 35.14
C THR A 365 -3.47 8.67 35.79
N GLY A 366 -3.79 9.94 36.02
CA GLY A 366 -5.08 10.39 36.52
C GLY A 366 -4.96 11.52 37.53
N ARG A 367 -6.08 11.87 38.17
CA ARG A 367 -6.14 12.90 39.21
C ARG A 367 -6.64 12.33 40.51
N LYS A 368 -6.11 12.83 41.63
CA LYS A 368 -6.55 12.49 42.99
C LYS A 368 -6.80 13.76 43.78
N THR A 369 -7.79 13.73 44.67
CA THR A 369 -8.03 14.85 45.57
C THR A 369 -6.95 14.91 46.66
N VAL A 370 -6.65 16.11 47.15
CA VAL A 370 -5.69 16.32 48.25
C VAL A 370 -6.08 15.49 49.48
N LEU A 371 -7.38 15.40 49.79
CA LEU A 371 -7.91 14.60 50.89
C LEU A 371 -7.54 13.11 50.75
N ARG A 372 -7.64 12.57 49.53
CA ARG A 372 -7.30 11.16 49.27
C ARG A 372 -5.80 10.90 49.24
N TYR A 373 -4.99 11.89 48.87
CA TYR A 373 -3.53 11.79 48.98
C TYR A 373 -3.08 11.71 50.45
N LEU A 374 -3.60 12.58 51.31
CA LEU A 374 -3.26 12.65 52.74
C LEU A 374 -3.78 11.45 53.54
N THR A 375 -4.95 10.92 53.21
CA THR A 375 -5.56 9.79 53.93
C THR A 375 -5.10 8.40 53.44
N LYS A 376 -4.45 8.31 52.27
CA LYS A 376 -3.92 7.05 51.70
C LYS A 376 -3.07 6.22 52.68
N PRO A 377 -2.04 6.75 53.37
CA PRO A 377 -1.20 5.95 54.26
C PRO A 377 -2.01 5.36 55.43
N ILE A 378 -2.92 6.14 56.02
CA ILE A 378 -3.78 5.70 57.14
C ILE A 378 -4.68 4.55 56.66
N THR A 379 -5.40 4.76 55.56
CA THR A 379 -6.31 3.73 55.03
C THR A 379 -5.61 2.44 54.62
N LYS A 380 -4.39 2.53 54.06
CA LYS A 380 -3.60 1.37 53.65
C LYS A 380 -3.18 0.51 54.85
N THR A 381 -2.68 1.14 55.92
CA THR A 381 -2.25 0.43 57.13
C THR A 381 -3.42 -0.21 57.88
N PHE A 382 -4.56 0.48 57.98
CA PHE A 382 -5.77 -0.10 58.59
C PHE A 382 -6.30 -1.30 57.79
N SER A 383 -6.32 -1.25 56.46
CA SER A 383 -6.78 -2.37 55.63
C SER A 383 -5.82 -3.57 55.61
N GLU A 384 -4.50 -3.34 55.61
CA GLU A 384 -3.50 -4.43 55.66
C GLU A 384 -3.44 -5.08 57.06
N SER A 385 -3.80 -4.36 58.13
CA SER A 385 -3.83 -4.89 59.50
C SER A 385 -5.07 -5.71 59.86
N MET A 386 -6.19 -5.56 59.13
CA MET A 386 -7.43 -6.31 59.35
C MET A 386 -7.62 -7.48 58.37
N GLY A 387 -6.70 -7.69 57.43
CA GLY A 387 -6.66 -8.86 56.57
C GLY A 387 -5.54 -9.81 57.00
N GLU A 388 -5.90 -10.96 57.56
CA GLU A 388 -4.99 -12.08 57.78
C GLU A 388 -4.61 -12.72 56.42
N ARG A 389 -3.39 -13.24 56.29
CA ARG A 389 -2.85 -13.83 55.04
C ARG A 389 -3.42 -15.21 54.75
#